data_AF-X1L9W5-F1
#
_entry.id   AF-X1L9W5-F1
#
_cell.length_a   1.000
_cell.length_b   1.000
_cell.length_c   1.000
_cell.angle_alpha   90.00
_cell.angle_beta   90.00
_cell.angle_gamma   90.00
#
_symmetry.space_group_name_H-M   'P 1'
#
loop_
_entity.id
_entity.type
_entity.pdbx_description
1 polymer ?
#
loop_
_entity_poly.entity_id
_entity_poly.type
_entity_poly.pdbx_seq_one_letter_code
_entity_poly.pdbx_strand_id
1 'polypeptide(L)'
;MTINEATIKRVLYYPEQLPDGALPDILATSEASPAMLDLRQFPPLLVRLSEVAVDQTAPHDIVEMRFKVDDKTLNVLAGSMFDLLANNFSLLAKSRIYYNLYNTSASNITDVKTFFSLWVKIHPATWLK
;
A
#
# COMPACT_ATOMS: atom_id res chain seq x y z
N MET A 1 -10.64 2.21 -7.21
CA MET A 1 -10.07 2.89 -8.40
C MET A 1 -8.60 3.00 -8.08
N THR A 2 -7.78 2.17 -8.72
CA THR A 2 -6.38 2.02 -8.29
C THR A 2 -5.63 3.35 -8.32
N ILE A 3 -5.08 3.78 -7.18
CA ILE A 3 -4.21 4.95 -7.11
C ILE A 3 -2.98 4.69 -7.96
N ASN A 4 -2.69 5.64 -8.85
CA ASN A 4 -1.49 5.63 -9.68
C ASN A 4 -0.83 7.02 -9.65
N GLU A 5 0.27 7.14 -10.37
CA GLU A 5 1.05 8.35 -10.51
C GLU A 5 0.22 9.55 -11.02
N ALA A 6 -0.74 9.31 -11.92
CA ALA A 6 -1.60 10.35 -12.46
C ALA A 6 -2.57 10.89 -11.40
N THR A 7 -3.10 10.03 -10.52
CA THR A 7 -3.93 10.45 -9.39
C THR A 7 -3.11 11.31 -8.42
N ILE A 8 -1.86 10.93 -8.12
CA ILE A 8 -0.97 11.70 -7.23
C ILE A 8 -0.69 13.09 -7.81
N LYS A 9 -0.41 13.21 -9.12
CA LYS A 9 -0.18 14.51 -9.79
C LYS A 9 -1.36 15.46 -9.72
N ARG A 10 -2.58 14.94 -9.59
CA ARG A 10 -3.81 15.75 -9.56
C ARG A 10 -4.13 16.30 -8.17
N VAL A 11 -3.38 15.92 -7.14
CA VAL A 11 -3.51 16.46 -5.79
C VAL A 11 -3.16 17.95 -5.82
N LEU A 12 -4.09 18.78 -5.31
CA LEU A 12 -3.93 20.23 -5.25
C LEU A 12 -3.76 20.75 -3.82
N TYR A 13 -4.30 20.04 -2.83
CA TYR A 13 -4.39 20.52 -1.45
C TYR A 13 -3.59 19.64 -0.50
N TYR A 14 -2.30 19.96 -0.34
CA TYR A 14 -1.41 19.19 0.51
C TYR A 14 -1.55 19.58 2.00
N PRO A 15 -1.53 18.62 2.94
CA PRO A 15 -1.52 17.17 2.73
C PRO A 15 -2.91 16.62 2.35
N GLU A 16 -2.99 15.77 1.33
CA GLU A 16 -4.24 15.11 0.88
C GLU A 16 -4.18 13.60 1.15
N GLN A 17 -5.27 13.02 1.61
CA GLN A 17 -5.40 11.58 1.79
C GLN A 17 -6.19 10.98 0.63
N LEU A 18 -5.58 10.00 -0.04
CA LEU A 18 -6.18 9.25 -1.13
C LEU A 18 -6.47 7.84 -0.64
N PRO A 19 -7.74 7.47 -0.36
CA PRO A 19 -8.12 6.11 -0.02
C PRO A 19 -8.22 5.24 -1.28
N ASP A 20 -7.83 3.97 -1.16
CA ASP A 20 -8.00 2.97 -2.20
C ASP A 20 -8.14 1.56 -1.61
N GLY A 21 -8.50 0.63 -2.47
CA GLY A 21 -8.66 -0.77 -2.10
C GLY A 21 -8.72 -1.65 -3.33
N ALA A 22 -8.49 -2.94 -3.11
CA ALA A 22 -8.50 -3.94 -4.15
C ALA A 22 -9.12 -5.25 -3.66
N LEU A 23 -9.56 -6.05 -4.63
CA LEU A 23 -10.08 -7.40 -4.45
C LEU A 23 -9.32 -8.37 -5.38
N PRO A 24 -7.99 -8.54 -5.22
CA PRO A 24 -7.23 -9.43 -6.08
C PRO A 24 -7.52 -10.90 -5.80
N ASP A 25 -7.48 -11.68 -6.87
CA ASP A 25 -7.18 -13.11 -6.81
C ASP A 25 -5.67 -13.31 -6.82
N ILE A 26 -5.17 -14.18 -5.94
CA ILE A 26 -3.75 -14.44 -5.75
C ILE A 26 -3.49 -15.92 -6.03
N LEU A 27 -2.74 -16.20 -7.10
CA LEU A 27 -2.35 -17.58 -7.43
C LEU A 27 -1.46 -18.17 -6.32
N ALA A 28 -1.44 -19.49 -6.24
CA ALA A 28 -0.56 -20.23 -5.34
C ALA A 28 0.89 -19.74 -5.45
N THR A 29 1.54 -19.49 -4.32
CA THR A 29 2.95 -19.06 -4.25
C THR A 29 3.30 -17.79 -5.04
N SER A 30 2.31 -16.92 -5.31
CA SER A 30 2.48 -15.72 -6.14
C SER A 30 2.16 -14.41 -5.40
N GLU A 31 2.58 -13.28 -5.98
CA GLU A 31 2.21 -11.94 -5.52
C GLU A 31 1.08 -11.36 -6.38
N ALA A 32 0.12 -10.71 -5.73
CA ALA A 32 -0.80 -9.77 -6.37
C ALA A 32 -0.54 -8.38 -5.80
N SER A 33 -0.35 -7.40 -6.70
CA SER A 33 -0.12 -6.02 -6.31
C SER A 33 -1.40 -5.19 -6.52
N PRO A 34 -1.99 -4.63 -5.46
CA PRO A 34 -3.04 -3.65 -5.62
C PRO A 34 -2.53 -2.34 -6.27
N ALA A 35 -1.31 -1.89 -5.98
CA ALA A 35 -0.66 -0.75 -6.67
C ALA A 35 0.84 -0.68 -6.37
N MET A 36 1.67 -0.47 -7.40
CA MET A 36 3.07 -0.02 -7.29
C MET A 36 3.10 1.48 -7.57
N LEU A 37 3.75 2.27 -6.70
CA LEU A 37 3.86 3.72 -6.88
C LEU A 37 5.32 4.17 -6.88
N ASP A 38 5.76 4.70 -8.01
CA ASP A 38 7.09 5.28 -8.17
C ASP A 38 7.03 6.82 -8.13
N LEU A 39 7.48 7.39 -7.02
CA LEU A 39 7.50 8.84 -6.80
C LEU A 39 8.72 9.55 -7.37
N ARG A 40 9.72 8.82 -7.87
CA ARG A 40 10.92 9.44 -8.47
C ARG A 40 10.58 10.38 -9.61
N GLN A 41 9.39 10.23 -10.19
CA GLN A 41 8.88 11.07 -11.26
C GLN A 41 8.35 12.42 -10.75
N PHE A 42 8.09 12.61 -9.44
CA PHE A 42 7.42 13.81 -8.88
C PHE A 42 8.15 14.45 -7.69
N PRO A 43 9.41 14.92 -7.83
CA PRO A 43 9.92 15.91 -6.88
C PRO A 43 9.02 17.16 -6.90
N PRO A 44 8.61 17.74 -5.76
CA PRO A 44 9.07 17.52 -4.39
C PRO A 44 8.10 16.67 -3.52
N LEU A 45 7.30 15.79 -4.11
CA LEU A 45 6.25 15.06 -3.39
C LEU A 45 6.82 13.91 -2.54
N LEU A 46 6.17 13.68 -1.40
CA LEU A 46 6.35 12.55 -0.51
C LEU A 46 5.01 11.82 -0.39
N VAL A 47 5.04 10.49 -0.29
CA VAL A 47 3.84 9.72 0.06
C VAL A 47 4.04 8.93 1.33
N ARG A 48 2.97 8.81 2.10
CA ARG A 48 2.92 7.95 3.27
C ARG A 48 1.77 6.97 3.12
N LEU A 49 2.09 5.68 3.07
CA LEU A 49 1.09 4.61 3.19
C LEU A 49 0.62 4.53 4.64
N SER A 50 -0.69 4.52 4.82
CA SER A 50 -1.34 4.42 6.12
C SER A 50 -2.60 3.58 6.07
N GLU A 51 -3.10 3.22 7.25
CA GLU A 51 -4.44 2.60 7.41
C GLU A 51 -4.62 1.33 6.58
N VAL A 52 -3.59 0.49 6.53
CA VAL A 52 -3.65 -0.76 5.78
C VAL A 52 -4.55 -1.74 6.53
N ALA A 53 -5.54 -2.26 5.83
CA ALA A 53 -6.46 -3.29 6.27
C ALA A 53 -6.45 -4.43 5.26
N VAL A 54 -6.56 -5.65 5.76
CA VAL A 54 -6.65 -6.87 4.96
C VAL A 54 -7.65 -7.81 5.62
N ASP A 55 -8.37 -8.58 4.82
CA ASP A 55 -9.19 -9.67 5.31
C ASP A 55 -8.28 -10.75 5.88
N GLN A 56 -8.58 -11.19 7.10
CA GLN A 56 -7.85 -12.29 7.73
C GLN A 56 -8.73 -13.52 7.96
N THR A 57 -9.96 -13.54 7.43
CA THR A 57 -10.81 -14.73 7.51
C THR A 57 -10.20 -15.82 6.63
N ALA A 58 -10.08 -17.05 7.14
CA ALA A 58 -9.56 -18.17 6.36
C ALA A 58 -10.28 -18.28 5.00
N PRO A 59 -9.54 -18.40 3.87
CA PRO A 59 -8.11 -18.73 3.77
C PRO A 59 -7.16 -17.51 3.70
N HIS A 60 -7.57 -16.31 4.07
CA HIS A 60 -6.81 -15.06 3.88
C HIS A 60 -5.78 -14.78 4.98
N ASP A 61 -5.89 -15.43 6.14
CA ASP A 61 -4.99 -15.29 7.31
C ASP A 61 -3.52 -15.59 7.00
N ILE A 62 -3.27 -16.45 6.01
CA ILE A 62 -1.94 -16.88 5.58
C ILE A 62 -1.30 -15.97 4.52
N VAL A 63 -2.02 -14.94 4.05
CA VAL A 63 -1.49 -13.98 3.07
C VAL A 63 -0.47 -13.08 3.76
N GLU A 64 0.70 -12.92 3.14
CA GLU A 64 1.72 -11.97 3.59
C GLU A 64 1.53 -10.62 2.93
N MET A 65 1.33 -9.58 3.73
CA MET A 65 1.45 -8.20 3.31
C MET A 65 2.93 -7.82 3.21
N ARG A 66 3.39 -7.51 2.00
CA ARG A 66 4.79 -7.15 1.70
C ARG A 66 4.88 -5.69 1.32
N PHE A 67 5.60 -4.94 2.15
CA PHE A 67 5.87 -3.53 1.96
C PHE A 67 7.32 -3.33 1.54
N LYS A 68 7.54 -2.52 0.49
CA LYS A 68 8.87 -1.98 0.18
C LYS A 68 8.78 -0.47 0.14
N VAL A 69 9.62 0.20 0.91
CA VAL A 69 9.57 1.65 1.13
C VAL A 69 10.99 2.14 0.96
N ASP A 70 11.26 2.78 -0.17
CA ASP A 70 12.61 3.16 -0.59
C ASP A 70 13.58 1.97 -0.56
N ASP A 71 14.48 1.91 0.42
CA ASP A 71 15.50 0.87 0.63
C ASP A 71 15.10 -0.17 1.71
N LYS A 72 13.92 -0.04 2.32
CA LYS A 72 13.46 -0.88 3.42
C LYS A 72 12.35 -1.82 3.01
N THR A 73 12.31 -2.98 3.65
CA THR A 73 11.27 -3.99 3.45
C THR A 73 10.63 -4.38 4.78
N LEU A 74 9.32 -4.59 4.78
CA LEU A 74 8.56 -5.08 5.92
C LEU A 74 7.55 -6.12 5.41
N ASN A 75 7.52 -7.28 6.04
CA ASN A 75 6.56 -8.33 5.73
C ASN A 75 5.74 -8.62 6.98
N VAL A 76 4.43 -8.70 6.85
CA VAL A 76 3.48 -8.91 7.95
C VAL A 76 2.44 -9.91 7.50
N LEU A 77 2.13 -10.91 8.33
CA LEU A 77 1.05 -11.86 8.04
C LEU A 77 -0.31 -11.21 8.26
N ALA A 78 -1.24 -11.41 7.34
CA ALA A 78 -2.61 -10.93 7.45
C ALA A 78 -3.28 -11.39 8.76
N GLY A 79 -3.10 -12.66 9.14
CA GLY A 79 -3.62 -13.23 10.39
C GLY A 79 -3.02 -12.65 11.68
N SER A 80 -2.04 -11.75 11.59
CA SER A 80 -1.50 -11.02 12.76
C SER A 80 -2.14 -9.63 12.97
N MET A 81 -3.07 -9.23 12.10
CA MET A 81 -3.69 -7.91 12.07
C MET A 81 -5.09 -7.91 12.69
N PHE A 82 -5.73 -6.74 12.74
CA PHE A 82 -7.17 -6.66 12.97
C PHE A 82 -7.93 -6.92 11.67
N ASP A 83 -8.94 -7.79 11.73
CA ASP A 83 -9.74 -8.19 10.56
C ASP A 83 -10.44 -7.00 9.91
N LEU A 84 -10.08 -6.70 8.65
CA LEU A 84 -10.64 -5.61 7.85
C LEU A 84 -10.66 -4.23 8.54
N LEU A 85 -9.85 -4.05 9.58
CA LEU A 85 -9.73 -2.80 10.31
C LEU A 85 -8.39 -2.15 9.99
N ALA A 86 -8.40 -0.82 9.91
CA ALA A 86 -7.22 -0.03 9.62
C ALA A 86 -6.17 -0.22 10.73
N ASN A 87 -5.06 -0.85 10.38
CA ASN A 87 -3.91 -0.98 11.27
C ASN A 87 -3.05 0.28 11.18
N ASN A 88 -2.34 0.59 12.27
CA ASN A 88 -1.54 1.82 12.39
C ASN A 88 -0.21 1.71 11.64
N PHE A 89 -0.27 1.53 10.32
CA PHE A 89 0.88 1.68 9.44
C PHE A 89 1.12 3.16 9.16
N SER A 90 2.38 3.59 9.23
CA SER A 90 2.80 4.94 8.84
C SER A 90 4.15 4.83 8.13
N LEU A 91 4.10 4.41 6.87
CA LEU A 91 5.28 4.15 6.06
C LEU A 91 5.51 5.31 5.08
N LEU A 92 6.46 6.18 5.40
CA LEU A 92 6.83 7.34 4.57
C LEU A 92 7.86 6.94 3.52
N ALA A 93 7.56 7.19 2.25
CA ALA A 93 8.47 7.03 1.12
C ALA A 93 8.86 8.38 0.51
N LYS A 94 10.13 8.51 0.14
CA LYS A 94 10.66 9.64 -0.63
C LYS A 94 10.77 9.37 -2.12
N SER A 95 10.89 8.10 -2.50
CA SER A 95 11.18 7.70 -3.88
C SER A 95 10.23 6.62 -4.37
N ARG A 96 9.99 5.55 -3.59
CA ARG A 96 9.16 4.43 -4.03
C ARG A 96 8.42 3.80 -2.87
N ILE A 97 7.18 3.42 -3.12
CA ILE A 97 6.40 2.61 -2.19
C ILE A 97 5.72 1.47 -2.93
N TYR A 98 5.82 0.28 -2.34
CA TYR A 98 5.25 -0.95 -2.84
C TYR A 98 4.41 -1.57 -1.73
N TYR A 99 3.20 -1.98 -2.08
CA TYR A 99 2.36 -2.80 -1.24
C TYR A 99 1.84 -3.97 -2.08
N ASN A 100 2.25 -5.18 -1.71
CA ASN A 100 1.86 -6.42 -2.36
C ASN A 100 1.26 -7.39 -1.36
N LEU A 101 0.38 -8.26 -1.84
CA LEU A 101 -0.14 -9.40 -1.12
C LEU A 101 0.50 -10.67 -1.70
N TYR A 102 1.12 -11.49 -0.86
CA TYR A 102 1.75 -12.74 -1.26
C TYR A 102 1.03 -13.94 -0.67
N ASN A 103 0.66 -14.88 -1.53
CA ASN A 103 0.05 -16.13 -1.11
C ASN A 103 1.16 -17.14 -0.80
N THR A 104 1.25 -17.56 0.47
CA THR A 104 2.23 -18.56 0.93
C THR A 104 1.76 -20.01 0.72
N SER A 105 0.49 -20.23 0.35
CA SER A 105 -0.06 -21.57 0.17
C SER A 105 0.13 -22.14 -1.24
N ALA A 106 -0.12 -23.45 -1.34
CA ALA A 106 -0.13 -24.20 -2.60
C ALA A 106 -1.45 -24.08 -3.39
N SER A 107 -2.46 -23.38 -2.85
CA SER A 107 -3.77 -23.20 -3.49
C SER A 107 -3.98 -21.73 -3.87
N ASN A 108 -4.81 -21.47 -4.88
CA ASN A 108 -5.21 -20.10 -5.20
C ASN A 108 -6.14 -19.56 -4.11
N ILE A 109 -6.04 -18.25 -3.85
CA ILE A 109 -6.90 -17.52 -2.94
C ILE A 109 -7.61 -16.44 -3.76
N THR A 110 -8.93 -16.37 -3.68
CA THR A 110 -9.73 -15.42 -4.44
C THR A 110 -10.30 -14.34 -3.54
N ASP A 111 -10.64 -13.18 -4.11
CA ASP A 111 -11.37 -12.11 -3.43
C ASP A 111 -10.71 -11.60 -2.13
N VAL A 112 -9.37 -11.51 -2.10
CA VAL A 112 -8.65 -11.00 -0.92
C VAL A 112 -8.93 -9.51 -0.76
N LYS A 113 -9.75 -9.13 0.23
CA LYS A 113 -10.07 -7.72 0.45
C LYS A 113 -8.91 -7.00 1.10
N THR A 114 -8.52 -5.88 0.52
CA THR A 114 -7.57 -4.97 1.15
C THR A 114 -7.94 -3.51 0.91
N PHE A 115 -7.69 -2.68 1.92
CA PHE A 115 -7.89 -1.25 1.89
C PHE A 115 -6.63 -0.56 2.40
N PHE A 116 -6.32 0.60 1.85
CA PHE A 116 -5.19 1.41 2.29
C PHE A 116 -5.41 2.87 1.93
N SER A 117 -4.70 3.75 2.63
CA SER A 117 -4.69 5.18 2.39
C SER A 117 -3.29 5.65 2.02
N LEU A 118 -3.20 6.60 1.10
CA LEU A 118 -1.96 7.27 0.75
C LEU A 118 -2.08 8.76 1.04
N TRP A 119 -1.25 9.23 1.96
CA TRP A 119 -1.09 10.65 2.20
C TRP A 119 -0.06 11.22 1.25
N VAL A 120 -0.47 12.16 0.40
CA VAL A 120 0.44 12.91 -0.46
C VAL A 120 0.81 14.22 0.23
N LYS A 121 2.11 14.51 0.31
CA LYS A 121 2.66 15.68 1.00
C LYS A 121 3.71 16.36 0.15
N ILE A 122 3.93 17.65 0.36
CA ILE A 122 5.08 18.38 -0.19
C ILE A 122 6.26 18.25 0.78
N HIS A 123 7.45 17.97 0.25
CA HIS A 123 8.67 17.97 1.05
C HIS A 123 8.90 19.37 1.68
N PRO A 124 9.18 19.47 3.00
CA PRO A 124 9.24 20.76 3.69
C PRO A 124 10.37 21.68 3.20
N ALA A 125 11.43 21.15 2.58
CA ALA A 125 12.51 21.98 2.00
C ALA A 125 12.10 22.84 0.79
N THR A 126 10.86 22.71 0.29
CA THR A 126 10.38 23.51 -0.86
C THR A 126 9.98 24.94 -0.47
N TRP A 127 9.84 25.25 0.84
CA TRP A 127 9.41 26.56 1.36
C TRP A 127 10.55 27.52 1.70
N LEU A 128 11.82 27.13 1.53
CA LEU A 128 13.00 27.92 1.86
C LEU A 128 13.59 28.67 0.64
N LYS A 129 12.76 29.14 -0.28
CA LYS A 129 13.18 30.00 -1.39
C LYS A 129 12.38 31.28 -1.41
#